data_AF-C4XKU5-F1
#
_entry.id   AF-C4XKU5-F1
#
_cell.length_a   1.000
_cell.length_b   1.000
_cell.length_c   1.000
_cell.angle_alpha   90.00
_cell.angle_beta   90.00
_cell.angle_gamma   90.00
#
_symmetry.space_group_name_H-M   'P 1'
#
loop_
_entity.id
_entity.type
_entity.pdbx_description
1 polymer ?
#
loop_
_entity_poly.entity_id
_entity_poly.type
_entity_poly.pdbx_seq_one_letter_code
_entity_poly.pdbx_strand_id
1 'polypeptide(L)' 'MDQKDHALLQTKDEIFNAFRPIEQLFKIMDTSSVEIYGQLTRSYADVGITLCQNFRQHLDAILTAESGGNQNDHR' A
#
# COMPACT_ATOMS: atom_id res chain seq x y z
N MET A 1 19.20 -0.71 -16.50
CA MET A 1 18.44 -1.16 -15.32
C MET A 1 18.74 -2.63 -15.14
N ASP A 2 19.13 -3.00 -13.93
CA ASP A 2 19.52 -4.38 -13.62
C ASP A 2 18.27 -5.29 -13.65
N GLN A 3 18.41 -6.55 -14.04
CA GLN A 3 17.28 -7.49 -14.10
C GLN A 3 16.60 -7.65 -12.72
N LYS A 4 17.38 -7.47 -11.65
CA LYS A 4 16.94 -7.44 -10.25
C LYS A 4 16.00 -6.27 -9.95
N ASP A 5 16.26 -5.09 -10.50
CA ASP A 5 15.44 -3.90 -10.30
C ASP A 5 14.07 -4.06 -10.96
N HIS A 6 14.04 -4.66 -12.16
CA HIS A 6 12.79 -4.94 -12.88
C HIS A 6 11.93 -5.98 -12.14
N ALA A 7 12.55 -7.03 -11.59
CA ALA A 7 11.83 -8.03 -10.80
C ALA A 7 11.23 -7.41 -9.53
N LEU A 8 11.98 -6.54 -8.84
CA LEU A 8 11.52 -5.83 -7.64
C LEU A 8 10.32 -4.92 -7.93
N LEU A 9 10.38 -4.15 -9.04
CA LEU A 9 9.29 -3.30 -9.49
C LEU A 9 8.03 -4.11 -9.82
N GLN A 10 8.19 -5.24 -10.52
CA GLN A 10 7.07 -6.12 -10.83
C GLN A 10 6.42 -6.69 -9.58
N THR A 11 7.21 -7.20 -8.62
CA THR A 11 6.69 -7.71 -7.35
C THR A 11 5.96 -6.63 -6.55
N LYS A 12 6.48 -5.39 -6.53
CA LYS A 12 5.81 -4.25 -5.91
C LYS A 12 4.42 -4.00 -6.53
N ASP A 13 4.34 -3.97 -7.85
CA ASP A 13 3.09 -3.75 -8.57
C ASP A 13 2.09 -4.89 -8.34
N GLU A 14 2.55 -6.15 -8.33
CA GLU A 14 1.71 -7.31 -8.02
C GLU A 14 1.12 -7.23 -6.60
N ILE A 15 1.93 -6.87 -5.61
CA ILE A 15 1.48 -6.67 -4.23
C ILE A 15 0.46 -5.53 -4.15
N PHE A 16 0.74 -4.38 -4.78
CA PHE A 16 -0.21 -3.26 -4.79
C PHE A 16 -1.53 -3.60 -5.47
N ASN A 17 -1.49 -4.36 -6.57
CA ASN A 17 -2.69 -4.80 -7.26
C ASN A 17 -3.49 -5.80 -6.42
N ALA A 18 -2.85 -6.70 -5.68
CA ALA A 18 -3.50 -7.63 -4.77
C ALA A 18 -4.23 -6.91 -3.61
N PHE A 19 -3.67 -5.81 -3.11
CA PHE A 19 -4.28 -4.99 -2.04
C PHE A 19 -5.25 -3.92 -2.53
N ARG A 20 -5.38 -3.71 -3.85
CA ARG A 20 -6.28 -2.69 -4.41
C ARG A 20 -7.76 -2.92 -4.07
N PRO A 21 -8.31 -4.15 -4.13
CA PRO A 21 -9.72 -4.38 -3.82
C PRO A 21 -10.13 -3.99 -2.40
N ILE A 22 -9.28 -4.27 -1.40
CA ILE A 22 -9.56 -3.91 -0.01
C ILE A 22 -9.55 -2.39 0.21
N GLU A 23 -8.66 -1.66 -0.46
CA GLU A 23 -8.69 -0.20 -0.41
C GLU A 23 -9.94 0.37 -1.09
N GLN A 24 -10.37 -0.21 -2.22
CA GLN A 24 -11.60 0.21 -2.89
C GLN A 24 -12.82 -0.01 -2.00
N LEU A 25 -12.87 -1.11 -1.23
CA LEU A 25 -13.93 -1.35 -0.26
C LEU A 25 -14.01 -0.22 0.77
N PHE A 26 -12.88 0.17 1.37
CA PHE A 26 -12.88 1.27 2.33
C PHE A 26 -13.26 2.61 1.70
N LYS A 27 -12.86 2.88 0.45
CA LYS A 27 -13.31 4.09 -0.27
C LYS A 27 -14.82 4.09 -0.50
N ILE A 28 -15.42 2.96 -0.84
CA ILE A 28 -16.88 2.83 -0.97
C ILE A 28 -17.55 3.12 0.38
N MET A 29 -17.01 2.55 1.47
CA MET A 29 -17.50 2.79 2.82
C MET A 29 -17.40 4.27 3.24
N ASP A 30 -16.36 5.00 2.83
CA ASP A 30 -16.19 6.43 3.11
C ASP A 30 -17.22 7.31 2.38
N THR A 31 -17.54 6.92 1.14
CA THR A 31 -18.55 7.61 0.30
C THR A 31 -19.99 7.23 0.64
N SER A 32 -20.19 6.24 1.51
CA SER A 32 -21.52 5.76 1.88
C SER A 32 -22.26 6.81 2.70
N SER A 33 -23.54 7.03 2.39
CA SER A 33 -24.35 8.03 3.10
C SER A 33 -24.47 7.67 4.58
N VAL A 34 -24.07 8.62 5.44
CA VAL A 34 -24.16 8.50 6.90
C VAL A 34 -25.62 8.34 7.36
N GLU A 35 -26.57 8.90 6.62
CA GLU A 35 -28.00 8.78 6.90
C GLU A 35 -28.53 7.35 6.67
N ILE A 36 -27.89 6.59 5.76
CA ILE A 36 -28.32 5.24 5.37
C ILE A 36 -27.53 4.16 6.13
N TYR A 37 -26.22 4.34 6.28
CA TYR A 37 -25.29 3.33 6.79
C TYR A 37 -24.67 3.69 8.14
N GLY A 38 -25.07 4.83 8.72
CA GLY A 38 -24.61 5.29 10.02
C GLY A 38 -23.16 5.76 10.04
N GLN A 39 -22.80 6.42 11.15
CA GLN A 39 -21.46 6.95 11.36
C GLN A 39 -20.39 5.85 11.50
N LEU A 40 -20.80 4.65 11.92
CA LEU A 40 -19.91 3.51 12.14
C LEU A 40 -19.22 3.04 10.85
N THR A 41 -19.94 3.03 9.73
CA THR A 41 -19.40 2.64 8.42
C THR A 41 -18.28 3.57 7.97
N ARG A 42 -18.46 4.89 8.19
CA ARG A 42 -17.43 5.90 7.90
C ARG A 42 -16.23 5.77 8.83
N SER A 43 -16.43 5.47 10.12
CA SER A 43 -15.31 5.24 11.05
C SER A 43 -14.45 4.03 10.64
N TYR A 44 -15.08 2.94 10.18
CA TYR A 44 -14.32 1.80 9.65
C TYR A 44 -13.59 2.14 8.35
N ALA A 45 -14.20 2.97 7.49
CA ALA A 45 -13.56 3.44 6.28
C ALA A 45 -12.29 4.24 6.57
N ASP A 46 -12.33 5.16 7.53
CA ASP A 46 -11.19 6.01 7.90
C ASP A 46 -10.01 5.18 8.44
N VAL A 47 -10.29 4.25 9.34
CA VAL A 47 -9.28 3.29 9.83
C VAL A 47 -8.70 2.46 8.69
N GLY A 48 -9.57 1.92 7.82
CA GLY A 48 -9.15 1.09 6.69
C GLY A 48 -8.29 1.83 5.66
N ILE A 49 -8.65 3.06 5.31
CA ILE A 49 -7.86 3.92 4.42
C ILE A 49 -6.50 4.22 5.04
N THR A 50 -6.47 4.56 6.34
CA THR A 50 -5.23 4.81 7.08
C THR A 50 -4.31 3.58 7.08
N LEU A 51 -4.87 2.38 7.28
CA LEU A 51 -4.09 1.13 7.19
C LEU A 51 -3.53 0.89 5.79
N CYS A 52 -4.32 1.13 4.74
CA CYS A 52 -3.84 1.01 3.35
C CYS A 52 -2.71 1.99 3.03
N GLN A 53 -2.75 3.22 3.58
CA GLN A 53 -1.68 4.20 3.42
C GLN A 53 -0.40 3.76 4.13
N ASN A 54 -0.51 3.35 5.41
CA ASN A 54 0.62 2.83 6.17
C ASN A 54 1.26 1.62 5.48
N PHE A 55 0.45 0.68 4.99
CA PHE A 55 0.92 -0.47 4.24
C PHE A 55 1.82 -0.09 3.06
N ARG A 56 1.39 0.89 2.23
CA ARG A 56 2.19 1.36 1.09
C ARG A 56 3.49 2.00 1.51
N GLN A 57 3.44 2.85 2.52
CA GLN A 57 4.64 3.52 3.05
C GLN A 57 5.66 2.51 3.58
N HIS A 58 5.19 1.50 4.33
CA HIS A 58 6.05 0.44 4.83
C HIS A 58 6.62 -0.44 3.71
N LEU A 59 5.80 -0.81 2.72
CA LEU A 59 6.28 -1.59 1.57
C LEU A 59 7.34 -0.80 0.79
N ASP A 60 7.09 0.49 0.52
CA ASP A 60 8.05 1.35 -0.17
C ASP A 60 9.37 1.48 0.61
N ALA A 61 9.29 1.62 1.94
CA ALA A 61 10.48 1.69 2.79
C ALA A 61 11.30 0.40 2.76
N ILE A 62 10.65 -0.78 2.81
CA ILE A 62 11.32 -2.09 2.72
C ILE A 62 12.03 -2.23 1.38
N LEU A 63 11.32 -1.97 0.27
CA LEU A 63 11.87 -2.13 -1.07
C LEU A 63 13.01 -1.14 -1.36
N THR A 64 12.94 0.07 -0.81
CA THR A 64 14.01 1.08 -0.94
C THR A 64 15.23 0.72 -0.09
N ALA A 65 15.02 0.17 1.12
CA ALA A 65 16.10 -0.30 1.98
C ALA A 65 16.87 -1.47 1.34
N GLU A 66 16.20 -2.39 0.65
CA GLU A 66 16.84 -3.49 -0.09
C GLU A 66 17.66 -3.01 -1.31
N SER A 67 17.31 -1.85 -1.88
CA SER A 67 18.06 -1.25 -3.00
C SER A 67 19.35 -0.53 -2.53
N GLY A 68 19.38 -0.02 -1.29
CA GLY A 68 20.52 0.70 -0.73
C GLY A 68 21.65 -0.15 -0.13
N GLY A 69 21.46 -1.46 0.04
CA GLY A 69 22.39 -2.35 0.74
C GLY A 69 23.59 -2.87 -0.08
N ASN A 70 23.73 -2.50 -1.36
CA ASN A 70 24.68 -3.15 -2.27
C ASN A 70 25.80 -2.25 -2.81
N GLN A 71 26.05 -1.07 -2.22
CA GLN A 71 27.05 -0.12 -2.75
C GLN A 71 28.29 0.13 -1.87
N ASN A 72 28.44 -0.50 -0.71
CA ASN A 72 29.62 -0.28 0.13
C ASN A 72 30.28 -1.59 0.57
N ASP A 73 31.09 -2.21 -0.29
CA ASP A 73 32.25 -3.00 0.19
C ASP A 73 33.33 -3.25 -0.88
N HIS A 74 33.81 -2.18 -1.54
CA HIS A 74 35.06 -2.28 -2.30
C HIS A 74 35.84 -0.97 -2.30
N ARG A 75 36.51 -0.66 -1.17
CA ARG A 75 37.85 -0.05 -1.20
C ARG A 75 38.57 -0.12 0.14
#